data_AF-A0A929W3H3-F1
#
_entry.id   AF-A0A929W3H3-F1
#
_cell.length_a   1.000
_cell.length_b   1.000
_cell.length_c   1.000
_cell.angle_alpha   90.00
_cell.angle_beta   90.00
_cell.angle_gamma   90.00
#
_symmetry.space_group_name_H-M   'P 1'
#
loop_
_entity.id
_entity.type
_entity.pdbx_description
1 polymer ?
#
loop_
_entity_poly.entity_id
_entity_poly.type
_entity_poly.pdbx_seq_one_letter_code
_entity_poly.pdbx_strand_id
1 'polypeptide(L)'
;MIHSLRYCCAMCFALISFLLAPPLSAQAQTRKAYVAQSADKTMLTFYYDALRSTRTGTTWGIEETKKEGDYTFPAWTAWDEGDSTTTRVVFDASFRDFRPTSTARWFCDYRALKQIEGLEYLNTAEVKDMSGMFWGCSALKSIDLKNFNTQNVTDMSSMFCDCVALKSIDLKNFNTQNVTDMGGMFLDCPALTSLDLKNFNTQNVTKMDRMFFG
;
A
#
# COMPACT_ATOMS: atom_id res chain seq x y z
N MET A 1 47.36 -40.50 -53.37
CA MET A 1 46.30 -40.10 -52.42
C MET A 1 46.95 -39.66 -51.13
N ILE A 2 47.41 -38.41 -51.15
CA ILE A 2 47.91 -37.65 -49.99
C ILE A 2 46.88 -36.53 -49.82
N HIS A 3 46.68 -36.07 -48.58
CA HIS A 3 45.62 -35.18 -48.06
C HIS A 3 44.42 -35.98 -47.56
N SER A 4 44.08 -36.01 -46.26
CA SER A 4 44.45 -35.07 -45.20
C SER A 4 44.19 -35.71 -43.84
N LEU A 5 45.31 -36.01 -43.20
CA LEU A 5 45.52 -36.11 -41.76
C LEU A 5 45.31 -34.70 -41.16
N ARG A 6 44.07 -34.34 -40.83
CA ARG A 6 43.71 -33.16 -40.03
C ARG A 6 42.27 -33.32 -39.57
N TYR A 7 42.00 -33.04 -38.30
CA TYR A 7 40.73 -33.28 -37.58
C TYR A 7 40.57 -34.67 -36.94
N CYS A 8 41.66 -35.23 -36.40
CA CYS A 8 41.75 -35.43 -34.95
C CYS A 8 41.28 -34.21 -34.12
N CYS A 9 40.56 -34.45 -33.02
CA CYS A 9 40.34 -33.55 -31.87
C CYS A 9 39.15 -32.55 -31.81
N ALA A 10 38.01 -32.76 -32.50
CA ALA A 10 36.87 -31.84 -32.32
C ALA A 10 35.48 -32.49 -32.12
N MET A 11 35.42 -33.76 -31.70
CA MET A 11 34.12 -34.46 -31.50
C MET A 11 33.94 -35.04 -30.08
N CYS A 12 34.66 -34.55 -29.08
CA CYS A 12 34.53 -35.00 -27.68
C CYS A 12 34.17 -33.89 -26.67
N PHE A 13 33.72 -32.70 -27.10
CA PHE A 13 33.42 -31.58 -26.19
C PHE A 13 32.03 -30.94 -26.38
N ALA A 14 31.02 -31.70 -26.78
CA ALA A 14 29.67 -31.15 -26.97
C ALA A 14 28.53 -31.88 -26.25
N LEU A 15 28.83 -32.72 -25.24
CA LEU A 15 27.77 -33.48 -24.54
C LEU A 15 27.93 -33.58 -23.01
N ILE A 16 28.72 -32.70 -22.39
CA ILE A 16 28.71 -32.52 -20.93
C ILE A 16 28.75 -31.02 -20.62
N SER A 17 27.62 -30.34 -20.82
CA SER A 17 27.41 -28.97 -20.31
C SER A 17 25.96 -28.69 -19.91
N PHE A 18 25.14 -29.74 -19.76
CA PHE A 18 23.75 -29.61 -19.31
C PHE A 18 23.53 -30.00 -17.84
N LEU A 19 24.61 -30.08 -17.05
CA LEU A 19 24.56 -30.34 -15.62
C LEU A 19 25.36 -29.29 -14.88
N LEU A 20 24.83 -28.07 -14.85
CA LEU A 20 25.06 -27.02 -13.84
C LEU A 20 24.11 -25.84 -14.12
N ALA A 21 22.85 -26.11 -14.49
CA ALA A 21 21.82 -25.18 -14.06
C ALA A 21 21.76 -25.39 -12.55
N PRO A 22 22.13 -24.40 -11.71
CA PRO A 22 21.92 -24.56 -10.28
C PRO A 22 20.45 -24.89 -10.08
N PRO A 23 20.10 -25.81 -9.16
CA PRO A 23 18.71 -26.15 -8.92
C PRO A 23 17.94 -24.84 -8.72
N LEU A 24 16.69 -24.78 -9.20
CA LEU A 24 15.79 -23.63 -9.07
C LEU A 24 15.55 -23.18 -7.59
N SER A 25 16.28 -23.77 -6.63
CA SER A 25 16.42 -23.41 -5.23
C SER A 25 17.62 -22.49 -4.91
N ALA A 26 18.47 -22.12 -5.87
CA ALA A 26 19.71 -21.37 -5.64
C ALA A 26 19.57 -19.84 -5.73
N GLN A 27 18.48 -19.31 -5.15
CA GLN A 27 18.33 -17.97 -4.57
C GLN A 27 16.83 -17.84 -4.28
N ALA A 28 16.36 -18.44 -3.18
CA ALA A 28 15.09 -18.03 -2.62
C ALA A 28 15.26 -16.59 -2.10
N GLN A 29 15.21 -15.62 -3.01
CA GLN A 29 15.30 -14.23 -2.62
C GLN A 29 14.04 -13.91 -1.83
N THR A 30 14.23 -13.64 -0.54
CA THR A 30 13.15 -13.43 0.40
C THR A 30 12.29 -12.28 -0.11
N ARG A 31 10.99 -12.54 -0.35
CA ARG A 31 10.06 -11.48 -0.73
C ARG A 31 10.05 -10.42 0.36
N LYS A 32 10.07 -9.16 -0.03
CA LYS A 32 9.94 -8.01 0.88
C LYS A 32 8.78 -7.16 0.41
N ALA A 33 8.06 -6.57 1.35
CA ALA A 33 7.05 -5.57 1.03
C ALA A 33 7.72 -4.21 0.95
N TYR A 34 7.45 -3.49 -0.13
CA TYR A 34 8.07 -2.19 -0.39
C TYR A 34 7.19 -1.34 -1.28
N VAL A 35 7.45 -0.03 -1.24
CA VAL A 35 6.84 0.98 -2.09
C VAL A 35 7.91 1.51 -3.04
N ALA A 36 7.55 1.69 -4.30
CA ALA A 36 8.40 2.34 -5.31
C ALA A 36 7.70 3.59 -5.85
N GLN A 37 8.40 4.72 -5.86
CA GLN A 37 7.95 5.96 -6.49
C GLN A 37 8.58 6.09 -7.88
N SER A 38 7.76 6.42 -8.88
CA SER A 38 8.23 6.70 -10.23
C SER A 38 9.20 7.89 -10.26
N ALA A 39 10.07 7.94 -11.26
CA ALA A 39 11.09 9.00 -11.36
C ALA A 39 10.50 10.42 -11.49
N ASP A 40 9.30 10.53 -12.07
CA ASP A 40 8.53 11.77 -12.17
C ASP A 40 7.68 12.08 -10.92
N LYS A 41 7.74 11.22 -9.90
CA LYS A 41 7.01 11.29 -8.62
C LYS A 41 5.49 11.21 -8.73
N THR A 42 4.93 10.94 -9.90
CA THR A 42 3.47 10.96 -10.10
C THR A 42 2.78 9.66 -9.67
N MET A 43 3.53 8.57 -9.49
CA MET A 43 3.01 7.25 -9.20
C MET A 43 3.74 6.58 -8.05
N LEU A 44 2.99 5.97 -7.13
CA LEU A 44 3.49 5.01 -6.15
C LEU A 44 3.00 3.61 -6.48
N THR A 45 3.86 2.61 -6.34
CA THR A 45 3.49 1.20 -6.52
C THR A 45 3.94 0.34 -5.34
N PHE A 46 3.00 -0.43 -4.80
CA PHE A 46 3.19 -1.34 -3.68
C PHE A 46 3.46 -2.74 -4.21
N TYR A 47 4.56 -3.35 -3.77
CA TYR A 47 5.01 -4.68 -4.21
C TYR A 47 5.29 -5.58 -3.02
N TYR A 48 5.13 -6.88 -3.22
CA TYR A 48 5.59 -7.91 -2.28
C TYR A 48 6.32 -9.03 -3.03
N ASP A 49 7.57 -8.75 -3.38
CA ASP A 49 8.40 -9.62 -4.20
C ASP A 49 9.91 -9.46 -3.89
N ALA A 50 10.76 -10.12 -4.68
CA ALA A 50 12.21 -10.10 -4.56
C ALA A 50 12.90 -8.98 -5.38
N LEU A 51 12.14 -8.17 -6.11
CA LEU A 51 12.60 -7.30 -7.20
C LEU A 51 12.85 -5.85 -6.78
N ARG A 52 12.84 -5.53 -5.48
CA ARG A 52 13.07 -4.14 -4.99
C ARG A 52 14.33 -3.51 -5.58
N SER A 53 15.43 -4.25 -5.62
CA SER A 53 16.72 -3.75 -6.12
C SER A 53 16.76 -3.52 -7.63
N THR A 54 15.77 -4.02 -8.38
CA THR A 54 15.67 -3.83 -9.83
C THR A 54 14.67 -2.74 -10.20
N ARG A 55 13.96 -2.15 -9.24
CA ARG A 55 13.01 -1.07 -9.50
C ARG A 55 13.75 0.23 -9.80
N THR A 56 13.23 0.99 -10.75
CA THR A 56 13.67 2.35 -11.05
C THR A 56 13.00 3.36 -10.12
N GLY A 57 13.64 4.50 -9.88
CA GLY A 57 13.12 5.54 -8.99
C GLY A 57 13.52 5.29 -7.53
N THR A 58 12.76 5.86 -6.60
CA THR A 58 13.05 5.75 -5.17
C THR A 58 12.22 4.63 -4.56
N THR A 59 12.81 3.81 -3.67
CA THR A 59 12.09 2.73 -3.01
C THR A 59 12.32 2.72 -1.50
N TRP A 60 11.26 2.35 -0.77
CA TRP A 60 11.26 2.20 0.69
C TRP A 60 10.64 0.86 1.05
N GLY A 61 11.17 0.20 2.08
CA GLY A 61 10.48 -0.91 2.72
C GLY A 61 9.16 -0.41 3.29
N ILE A 62 8.12 -1.25 3.25
CA ILE A 62 6.79 -0.81 3.67
C ILE A 62 6.75 -0.35 5.14
N GLU A 63 7.55 -1.01 5.98
CA GLU A 63 7.72 -0.75 7.42
C GLU A 63 8.88 0.22 7.72
N GLU A 64 9.55 0.78 6.72
CA GLU A 64 10.54 1.83 6.98
C GLU A 64 9.79 3.08 7.48
N THR A 65 10.27 3.68 8.57
CA THR A 65 9.64 4.83 9.20
C THR A 65 10.58 6.02 9.32
N LYS A 66 10.01 7.21 9.41
CA LYS A 66 10.68 8.46 9.78
C LYS A 66 9.96 9.12 10.95
N LYS A 67 10.66 10.01 11.66
CA LYS A 67 10.10 10.82 12.75
C LYS A 67 10.03 12.28 12.32
N GLU A 68 8.88 12.91 12.56
CA GLU A 68 8.67 14.34 12.34
C GLU A 68 7.99 14.88 13.61
N GLY A 69 8.75 15.61 14.44
CA GLY A 69 8.37 15.93 15.81
C GLY A 69 8.21 14.68 16.68
N ASP A 70 7.08 14.61 17.40
CA ASP A 70 6.73 13.47 18.26
C ASP A 70 6.01 12.33 17.51
N TYR A 71 5.75 12.51 16.21
CA TYR A 71 5.01 11.55 15.40
C TYR A 71 5.95 10.67 14.57
N THR A 72 5.51 9.42 14.35
CA THR A 72 6.20 8.46 13.48
C THR A 72 5.36 8.23 12.23
N PHE A 73 6.00 8.30 11.07
CA PHE A 73 5.36 8.17 9.77
C PHE A 73 6.03 7.08 8.95
N PRO A 74 5.32 6.44 8.00
CA PRO A 74 6.00 5.65 6.98
C PRO A 74 7.01 6.53 6.23
N ALA A 75 8.21 6.02 5.99
CA ALA A 75 9.31 6.79 5.38
C ALA A 75 9.00 7.27 3.96
N TRP A 76 8.03 6.63 3.31
CA TRP A 76 7.60 6.91 1.95
C TRP A 76 6.48 7.96 1.85
N THR A 77 5.93 8.48 2.95
CA THR A 77 4.93 9.58 2.94
C THR A 77 5.59 10.95 3.02
N ALA A 78 4.87 12.03 2.68
CA ALA A 78 5.38 13.40 2.71
C ALA A 78 4.55 14.30 3.65
N TRP A 79 4.76 14.18 4.97
CA TRP A 79 3.98 14.92 5.97
C TRP A 79 4.32 16.42 6.04
N ASP A 80 5.59 16.80 6.23
CA ASP A 80 6.00 18.20 6.41
C ASP A 80 5.45 19.20 5.34
N GLU A 81 5.48 18.83 4.06
CA GLU A 81 5.01 19.71 2.96
C GLU A 81 3.67 19.26 2.34
N GLY A 82 3.21 18.04 2.66
CA GLY A 82 2.17 17.32 1.91
C GLY A 82 2.64 16.83 0.53
N ASP A 83 2.16 15.67 0.09
CA ASP A 83 2.41 15.21 -1.27
C ASP A 83 1.43 15.88 -2.26
N SER A 84 1.96 16.80 -3.06
CA SER A 84 1.21 17.51 -4.11
C SER A 84 1.51 17.01 -5.53
N THR A 85 2.21 15.88 -5.67
CA THR A 85 2.70 15.36 -6.95
C THR A 85 2.19 13.97 -7.31
N THR A 86 2.06 13.08 -6.33
CA THR A 86 1.58 11.71 -6.53
C THR A 86 0.09 11.74 -6.85
N THR A 87 -0.26 11.41 -8.09
CA THR A 87 -1.66 11.42 -8.57
C THR A 87 -2.27 10.03 -8.61
N ARG A 88 -1.43 8.98 -8.60
CA ARG A 88 -1.83 7.59 -8.78
C ARG A 88 -1.09 6.67 -7.81
N VAL A 89 -1.83 5.78 -7.15
CA VAL A 89 -1.29 4.66 -6.38
C VAL A 89 -1.70 3.36 -7.05
N VAL A 90 -0.79 2.39 -7.09
CA VAL A 90 -1.02 1.04 -7.63
C VAL A 90 -0.60 0.01 -6.59
N PHE A 91 -1.50 -0.90 -6.25
CA PHE A 91 -1.14 -2.14 -5.57
C PHE A 91 -0.90 -3.21 -6.63
N ASP A 92 0.34 -3.68 -6.75
CA ASP A 92 0.67 -4.76 -7.66
C ASP A 92 0.03 -6.07 -7.17
N ALA A 93 -0.27 -6.98 -8.09
CA ALA A 93 -0.86 -8.28 -7.78
C ALA A 93 -0.02 -9.12 -6.80
N SER A 94 1.29 -8.88 -6.71
CA SER A 94 2.18 -9.47 -5.72
C SER A 94 1.81 -9.09 -4.29
N PHE A 95 1.23 -7.90 -4.06
CA PHE A 95 0.97 -7.33 -2.73
C PHE A 95 -0.11 -8.09 -1.94
N ARG A 96 -1.10 -8.67 -2.62
CA ARG A 96 -1.35 -10.10 -2.48
C ARG A 96 -1.40 -10.70 -1.07
N ASP A 97 -0.23 -11.24 -0.76
CA ASP A 97 0.05 -12.10 0.37
C ASP A 97 0.67 -11.34 1.53
N PHE A 98 0.97 -10.05 1.35
CA PHE A 98 1.39 -9.19 2.45
C PHE A 98 0.21 -8.93 3.39
N ARG A 99 0.51 -8.92 4.69
CA ARG A 99 -0.47 -8.73 5.77
C ARG A 99 0.04 -7.60 6.66
N PRO A 100 -0.24 -6.32 6.32
CA PRO A 100 0.09 -5.22 7.22
C PRO A 100 -0.67 -5.39 8.54
N THR A 101 0.00 -5.08 9.65
CA THR A 101 -0.64 -5.00 10.97
C THR A 101 -1.14 -3.58 11.29
N SER A 102 -0.66 -2.59 10.54
CA SER A 102 -1.11 -1.20 10.57
C SER A 102 -1.08 -0.62 9.16
N THR A 103 -2.08 0.20 8.84
CA THR A 103 -2.08 1.11 7.68
C THR A 103 -2.17 2.55 8.14
N ALA A 104 -1.83 2.82 9.41
CA ALA A 104 -1.82 4.15 9.98
C ALA A 104 -0.96 5.09 9.14
N ARG A 105 -1.53 6.25 8.83
CA ARG A 105 -0.92 7.31 8.01
C ARG A 105 -0.43 6.88 6.64
N TRP A 106 -0.81 5.71 6.14
CA TRP A 106 -0.68 5.44 4.71
C TRP A 106 -1.43 6.55 3.97
N PHE A 107 -0.92 7.04 2.84
CA PHE A 107 -1.54 8.11 2.05
C PHE A 107 -1.91 9.42 2.79
N CYS A 108 -1.40 9.64 4.01
CA CYS A 108 -1.60 10.87 4.76
C CYS A 108 -0.99 12.06 3.99
N ASP A 109 -1.79 13.11 3.81
CA ASP A 109 -1.49 14.33 3.05
C ASP A 109 -1.13 14.12 1.57
N TYR A 110 -1.65 13.06 0.94
CA TYR A 110 -1.56 12.88 -0.52
C TYR A 110 -2.57 13.76 -1.26
N ARG A 111 -2.36 15.07 -1.20
CA ARG A 111 -3.25 16.13 -1.69
C ARG A 111 -3.54 16.03 -3.19
N ALA A 112 -2.63 15.49 -3.99
CA ALA A 112 -2.80 15.32 -5.44
C ALA A 112 -3.38 13.96 -5.86
N LEU A 113 -3.59 13.02 -4.93
CA LEU A 113 -4.02 11.66 -5.24
C LEU A 113 -5.45 11.64 -5.78
N LYS A 114 -5.60 11.09 -6.99
CA LYS A 114 -6.90 11.01 -7.69
C LYS A 114 -7.39 9.58 -7.85
N GLN A 115 -6.47 8.62 -7.86
CA GLN A 115 -6.78 7.25 -8.22
C GLN A 115 -5.91 6.26 -7.45
N ILE A 116 -6.56 5.22 -6.93
CA ILE A 116 -5.89 4.06 -6.33
C ILE A 116 -6.37 2.82 -7.09
N GLU A 117 -5.43 2.04 -7.62
CA GLU A 117 -5.69 0.84 -8.40
C GLU A 117 -5.18 -0.40 -7.66
N GLY A 118 -5.86 -1.54 -7.88
CA GLY A 118 -5.46 -2.82 -7.29
C GLY A 118 -5.73 -2.92 -5.79
N LEU A 119 -6.61 -2.08 -5.22
CA LEU A 119 -6.87 -2.07 -3.78
C LEU A 119 -7.43 -3.42 -3.26
N GLU A 120 -7.97 -4.26 -4.14
CA GLU A 120 -8.26 -5.68 -3.87
C GLU A 120 -7.05 -6.54 -3.46
N TYR A 121 -5.83 -6.08 -3.74
CA TYR A 121 -4.58 -6.71 -3.34
C TYR A 121 -4.04 -6.18 -2.01
N LEU A 122 -4.70 -5.19 -1.39
CA LEU A 122 -4.41 -4.80 -0.02
C LEU A 122 -5.22 -5.67 0.94
N ASN A 123 -4.58 -6.66 1.55
CA ASN A 123 -5.22 -7.50 2.56
C ASN A 123 -5.20 -6.84 3.94
N THR A 124 -6.35 -6.32 4.40
CA THR A 124 -6.44 -5.64 5.70
C THR A 124 -6.84 -6.56 6.86
N ALA A 125 -6.89 -7.88 6.68
CA ALA A 125 -7.45 -8.79 7.68
C ALA A 125 -6.70 -8.80 9.02
N GLU A 126 -5.44 -8.38 9.05
CA GLU A 126 -4.60 -8.30 10.26
C GLU A 126 -4.38 -6.86 10.76
N VAL A 127 -4.94 -5.86 10.06
CA VAL A 127 -4.77 -4.45 10.41
C VAL A 127 -5.53 -4.14 11.70
N LYS A 128 -4.82 -3.49 12.65
CA LYS A 128 -5.38 -3.01 13.91
C LYS A 128 -5.57 -1.50 13.95
N ASP A 129 -4.77 -0.78 13.16
CA ASP A 129 -4.75 0.68 13.16
C ASP A 129 -4.84 1.20 11.73
N MET A 130 -5.91 1.96 11.46
CA MET A 130 -6.18 2.64 10.18
C MET A 130 -6.19 4.17 10.36
N SER A 131 -5.64 4.67 11.47
CA SER A 131 -5.67 6.10 11.80
C SER A 131 -5.03 6.94 10.70
N GLY A 132 -5.75 7.95 10.21
CA GLY A 132 -5.28 8.85 9.15
C GLY A 132 -4.86 8.20 7.83
N MET A 133 -5.37 7.00 7.50
CA MET A 133 -5.02 6.27 6.26
C MET A 133 -5.35 7.01 4.95
N PHE A 134 -6.23 7.99 4.97
CA PHE A 134 -6.52 8.84 3.81
C PHE A 134 -6.62 10.31 4.21
N TRP A 135 -6.11 10.68 5.38
CA TRP A 135 -6.18 12.06 5.86
C TRP A 135 -5.57 13.01 4.83
N GLY A 136 -6.28 14.07 4.46
CA GLY A 136 -5.76 15.13 3.58
C GLY A 136 -5.64 14.72 2.12
N CYS A 137 -6.26 13.61 1.70
CA CYS A 137 -6.41 13.21 0.30
C CYS A 137 -7.40 14.14 -0.45
N SER A 138 -7.09 15.43 -0.50
CA SER A 138 -8.02 16.50 -0.91
C SER A 138 -8.44 16.47 -2.38
N ALA A 139 -7.70 15.77 -3.26
CA ALA A 139 -8.10 15.55 -4.66
C ALA A 139 -8.90 14.25 -4.90
N LEU A 140 -9.00 13.37 -3.91
CA LEU A 140 -9.63 12.05 -4.06
C LEU A 140 -11.16 12.18 -4.05
N LYS A 141 -11.81 11.81 -5.15
CA LYS A 141 -13.27 11.99 -5.31
C LYS A 141 -14.10 10.78 -4.87
N SER A 142 -13.51 9.59 -4.93
CA SER A 142 -14.14 8.30 -4.63
C SER A 142 -13.07 7.25 -4.37
N ILE A 143 -13.40 6.23 -3.56
CA ILE A 143 -12.52 5.10 -3.26
C ILE A 143 -13.35 3.82 -3.12
N ASP A 144 -12.89 2.71 -3.71
CA ASP A 144 -13.53 1.39 -3.59
C ASP A 144 -12.91 0.58 -2.46
N LEU A 145 -13.59 0.50 -1.32
CA LEU A 145 -13.13 -0.21 -0.12
C LEU A 145 -13.79 -1.58 0.06
N LYS A 146 -14.42 -2.15 -0.96
CA LYS A 146 -15.22 -3.38 -0.81
C LYS A 146 -14.44 -4.58 -0.24
N ASN A 147 -13.12 -4.61 -0.39
CA ASN A 147 -12.27 -5.71 0.08
C ASN A 147 -11.66 -5.48 1.47
N PHE A 148 -11.94 -4.32 2.10
CA PHE A 148 -11.46 -4.06 3.44
C PHE A 148 -12.17 -4.98 4.43
N ASN A 149 -11.38 -5.77 5.14
CA ASN A 149 -11.78 -6.45 6.36
C ASN A 149 -11.30 -5.61 7.56
N THR A 150 -12.23 -5.04 8.31
CA THR A 150 -11.93 -4.18 9.46
C THR A 150 -12.20 -4.86 10.80
N GLN A 151 -12.46 -6.17 10.83
CA GLN A 151 -12.89 -6.88 12.05
C GLN A 151 -11.91 -6.76 13.23
N ASN A 152 -10.63 -6.54 12.95
CA ASN A 152 -9.55 -6.44 13.95
C ASN A 152 -9.13 -5.00 14.24
N VAL A 153 -9.72 -4.02 13.56
CA VAL A 153 -9.35 -2.60 13.68
C VAL A 153 -9.88 -2.05 15.00
N THR A 154 -9.00 -1.39 15.75
CA THR A 154 -9.31 -0.72 17.02
C THR A 154 -9.28 0.81 16.88
N ASP A 155 -8.55 1.34 15.91
CA ASP A 155 -8.40 2.78 15.67
C ASP A 155 -8.72 3.14 14.20
N MET A 156 -9.72 4.00 14.02
CA MET A 156 -10.11 4.60 12.73
C MET A 156 -10.08 6.14 12.80
N SER A 157 -9.40 6.71 13.79
CA SER A 157 -9.34 8.16 13.99
C SER A 157 -8.78 8.87 12.75
N SER A 158 -9.43 9.98 12.38
CA SER A 158 -9.06 10.82 11.23
C SER A 158 -8.91 10.08 9.89
N MET A 159 -9.45 8.87 9.72
CA MET A 159 -9.19 8.02 8.55
C MET A 159 -9.46 8.74 7.22
N PHE A 160 -10.53 9.53 7.14
CA PHE A 160 -10.88 10.33 5.96
C PHE A 160 -10.91 11.83 6.26
N CYS A 161 -10.30 12.29 7.36
CA CYS A 161 -10.24 13.72 7.69
C CYS A 161 -9.75 14.54 6.48
N ASP A 162 -10.26 15.75 6.30
CA ASP A 162 -9.85 16.70 5.25
C ASP A 162 -9.88 16.13 3.81
N CYS A 163 -10.69 15.09 3.56
CA CYS A 163 -10.95 14.57 2.22
C CYS A 163 -11.98 15.45 1.49
N VAL A 164 -11.63 16.71 1.25
CA VAL A 164 -12.58 17.76 0.83
C VAL A 164 -13.30 17.49 -0.49
N ALA A 165 -12.73 16.66 -1.39
CA ALA A 165 -13.34 16.30 -2.66
C ALA A 165 -14.09 14.96 -2.65
N LEU A 166 -14.03 14.19 -1.56
CA LEU A 166 -14.63 12.86 -1.47
C LEU A 166 -16.16 12.96 -1.43
N LYS A 167 -16.82 12.54 -2.50
CA LYS A 167 -18.28 12.72 -2.67
C LYS A 167 -19.10 11.60 -2.06
N SER A 168 -18.57 10.39 -2.05
CA SER A 168 -19.26 9.19 -1.61
C SER A 168 -18.27 8.10 -1.25
N ILE A 169 -18.62 7.27 -0.29
CA ILE A 169 -17.83 6.13 0.16
C ILE A 169 -18.78 4.99 0.59
N ASP A 170 -18.53 3.77 0.11
CA ASP A 170 -19.30 2.58 0.51
C ASP A 170 -18.60 1.91 1.68
N LEU A 171 -19.24 1.95 2.86
CA LEU A 171 -18.72 1.41 4.12
C LEU A 171 -19.46 0.14 4.56
N LYS A 172 -20.27 -0.48 3.69
CA LYS A 172 -21.13 -1.61 4.09
C LYS A 172 -20.37 -2.80 4.67
N ASN A 173 -19.11 -3.00 4.28
CA ASN A 173 -18.27 -4.11 4.73
C ASN A 173 -17.48 -3.79 6.00
N PHE A 174 -17.57 -2.57 6.53
CA PHE A 174 -16.89 -2.20 7.75
C PHE A 174 -17.57 -2.90 8.93
N ASN A 175 -16.80 -3.74 9.62
CA ASN A 175 -17.12 -4.24 10.95
C ASN A 175 -16.37 -3.38 11.96
N THR A 176 -17.11 -2.58 12.73
CA THR A 176 -16.53 -1.65 13.73
C THR A 176 -16.67 -2.14 15.16
N GLN A 177 -17.04 -3.42 15.38
CA GLN A 177 -17.34 -3.94 16.71
C GLN A 177 -16.19 -3.81 17.72
N ASN A 178 -14.94 -3.76 17.24
CA ASN A 178 -13.73 -3.66 18.05
C ASN A 178 -13.13 -2.24 18.08
N VAL A 179 -13.71 -1.29 17.36
CA VAL A 179 -13.19 0.07 17.26
C VAL A 179 -13.44 0.82 18.56
N THR A 180 -12.37 1.43 19.09
CA THR A 180 -12.40 2.26 20.30
C THR A 180 -12.24 3.75 20.01
N ASP A 181 -11.68 4.11 18.86
CA ASP A 181 -11.43 5.49 18.44
C ASP A 181 -11.93 5.73 17.00
N MET A 182 -12.85 6.69 16.86
CA MET A 182 -13.39 7.21 15.61
C MET A 182 -13.30 8.74 15.55
N GLY A 183 -12.48 9.35 16.43
CA GLY A 183 -12.33 10.80 16.51
C GLY A 183 -11.96 11.39 15.15
N GLY A 184 -12.71 12.39 14.71
CA GLY A 184 -12.46 13.10 13.44
C GLY A 184 -12.50 12.25 12.17
N MET A 185 -13.07 11.03 12.18
CA MET A 185 -13.00 10.10 11.03
C MET A 185 -13.44 10.73 9.70
N PHE A 186 -14.44 11.62 9.71
CA PHE A 186 -14.93 12.38 8.55
C PHE A 186 -14.91 13.91 8.80
N LEU A 187 -13.99 14.37 9.65
CA LEU A 187 -13.78 15.80 9.92
C LEU A 187 -13.42 16.53 8.62
N ASP A 188 -13.98 17.72 8.40
CA ASP A 188 -13.70 18.60 7.26
C ASP A 188 -13.88 17.88 5.89
N CYS A 189 -14.96 17.12 5.74
CA CYS A 189 -15.36 16.43 4.51
C CYS A 189 -16.59 17.05 3.83
N PRO A 190 -16.57 18.33 3.40
CA PRO A 190 -17.76 19.07 2.96
C PRO A 190 -18.46 18.49 1.72
N ALA A 191 -17.75 17.74 0.87
CA ALA A 191 -18.35 17.08 -0.29
C ALA A 191 -19.14 15.81 0.07
N LEU A 192 -18.92 15.25 1.26
CA LEU A 192 -19.54 14.01 1.73
C LEU A 192 -20.89 14.32 2.39
N THR A 193 -21.89 14.60 1.56
CA THR A 193 -23.21 15.07 2.01
C THR A 193 -24.12 13.97 2.58
N SER A 194 -23.76 12.70 2.41
CA SER A 194 -24.52 11.55 2.92
C SER A 194 -23.61 10.36 3.19
N LEU A 195 -23.90 9.62 4.27
CA LEU A 195 -23.19 8.42 4.71
C LEU A 195 -24.18 7.36 5.21
N ASP A 196 -24.08 6.13 4.69
CA ASP A 196 -24.78 4.97 5.26
C ASP A 196 -23.89 4.31 6.33
N LEU A 197 -24.28 4.47 7.59
CA LEU A 197 -23.55 3.96 8.76
C LEU A 197 -24.31 2.82 9.46
N LYS A 198 -25.32 2.20 8.82
CA LYS A 198 -26.18 1.21 9.49
C LYS A 198 -25.44 0.00 10.10
N ASN A 199 -24.25 -0.31 9.57
CA ASN A 199 -23.44 -1.45 10.01
C ASN A 199 -22.42 -1.06 11.09
N PHE A 200 -22.33 0.22 11.47
CA PHE A 200 -21.41 0.66 12.52
C PHE A 200 -21.94 0.20 13.87
N ASN A 201 -21.15 -0.62 14.55
CA ASN A 201 -21.29 -0.92 15.96
C ASN A 201 -20.37 0.01 16.76
N THR A 202 -20.96 0.87 17.60
CA THR A 202 -20.24 1.89 18.37
C THR A 202 -20.16 1.57 19.87
N GLN A 203 -20.56 0.37 20.30
CA GLN A 203 -20.64 -0.01 21.72
C GLN A 203 -19.31 0.11 22.48
N ASN A 204 -18.19 -0.06 21.78
CA ASN A 204 -16.84 -0.02 22.34
C ASN A 204 -16.12 1.32 22.08
N VAL A 205 -16.76 2.26 21.37
CA VAL A 205 -16.13 3.53 21.01
C VAL A 205 -16.08 4.44 22.24
N THR A 206 -14.87 4.89 22.58
CA THR A 206 -14.61 5.81 23.70
C THR A 206 -14.27 7.23 23.25
N LYS A 207 -13.88 7.39 21.98
CA LYS A 207 -13.57 8.68 21.35
C LYS A 207 -14.26 8.77 20.00
N MET A 208 -15.10 9.79 19.85
CA MET A 208 -15.86 10.09 18.63
C MET A 208 -16.00 11.61 18.44
N ASP A 209 -15.11 12.37 19.06
CA ASP A 209 -15.11 13.82 18.98
C ASP A 209 -14.91 14.28 17.53
N ARG A 210 -15.66 15.30 17.12
CA ARG A 210 -15.57 15.95 15.81
C ARG A 210 -15.70 15.00 14.60
N MET A 211 -16.26 13.80 14.76
CA MET A 211 -16.35 12.79 13.69
C MET A 211 -16.95 13.33 12.39
N PHE A 212 -17.90 14.27 12.47
CA PHE A 212 -18.59 14.91 11.33
C PHE A 212 -18.56 16.44 11.38
N PHE A 213 -17.62 17.05 12.09
CA PHE A 213 -17.50 18.51 12.12
C PHE A 213 -16.86 19.00 10.81
N GLY A 214 -17.26 20.17 10.31
CA GLY A 214 -16.69 20.80 9.10
C GLY A 214 -17.57 20.70 7.86
#